data_AF-R7Y605-F1
#
_entry.id   AF-R7Y605-F1
#
_cell.length_a   1.000
_cell.length_b   1.000
_cell.length_c   1.000
_cell.angle_alpha   90.00
_cell.angle_beta   90.00
_cell.angle_gamma   90.00
#
_symmetry.space_group_name_H-M   'P 1'
#
loop_
_entity.id
_entity.type
_entity.pdbx_description
1 polymer ?
#
loop_
_entity_poly.entity_id
_entity_poly.type
_entity_poly.pdbx_seq_one_letter_code
_entity_poly.pdbx_strand_id
1 'polypeptide(L)'
;MTIAPGEADTMSAETTSADATVGVREGSWVRACPIDDLIVGRGVAVLGPEGVQAALFRLPAAETDREAAPGRSRLYAIGNIDPFGRAAVLSRGLTGDRGGEPTVASPLGKQIFALRTGACLDDETVSVPSYGVRVVNRIVEVFFPA
;
A
#
# COMPACT_ATOMS: atom_id res chain seq x y z
N MET A 1 50.03 -38.41 -33.57
CA MET A 1 49.38 -38.47 -32.25
C MET A 1 49.23 -37.02 -31.80
N THR A 2 48.04 -36.45 -31.99
CA THR A 2 47.73 -35.02 -31.78
C THR A 2 46.72 -34.95 -30.63
N ILE A 3 46.98 -34.11 -29.64
CA ILE A 3 46.14 -33.90 -28.45
C ILE A 3 45.16 -32.75 -28.73
N ALA A 4 43.88 -32.92 -28.36
CA ALA A 4 42.84 -31.90 -28.29
C ALA A 4 42.73 -31.34 -26.86
N PRO A 5 42.33 -30.07 -26.65
CA PRO A 5 41.89 -29.57 -25.35
C PRO A 5 40.36 -29.59 -25.24
N GLY A 6 39.84 -29.96 -24.07
CA GLY A 6 38.43 -29.87 -23.69
C GLY A 6 38.32 -29.13 -22.35
N GLU A 7 37.38 -28.19 -22.31
CA GLU A 7 37.16 -27.20 -21.25
C GLU A 7 36.55 -27.75 -19.95
N ALA A 8 36.88 -27.03 -18.87
CA ALA A 8 36.14 -26.67 -17.67
C ALA A 8 35.01 -27.59 -17.14
N ASP A 9 35.17 -28.02 -15.88
CA ASP A 9 34.10 -27.87 -14.88
C ASP A 9 34.68 -27.84 -13.47
N THR A 10 34.15 -26.97 -12.61
CA THR A 10 33.84 -27.20 -11.18
C THR A 10 33.70 -25.87 -10.44
N MET A 11 32.46 -25.67 -9.99
CA MET A 11 31.92 -24.65 -9.09
C MET A 11 32.68 -24.52 -7.76
N SER A 12 32.72 -23.30 -7.23
CA SER A 12 32.40 -23.04 -5.81
C SER A 12 31.95 -21.59 -5.66
N ALA A 13 30.74 -21.43 -5.13
CA ALA A 13 30.10 -20.18 -4.80
C ALA A 13 30.55 -19.68 -3.42
N GLU A 14 30.56 -18.37 -3.21
CA GLU A 14 30.05 -17.72 -2.01
C GLU A 14 29.91 -16.21 -2.31
N THR A 15 28.67 -15.75 -2.47
CA THR A 15 27.92 -14.99 -1.45
C THR A 15 28.51 -13.61 -1.21
N THR A 16 28.06 -12.65 -2.00
CA THR A 16 28.14 -11.23 -1.64
C THR A 16 26.72 -10.73 -1.41
N SER A 17 26.44 -10.46 -0.14
CA SER A 17 25.25 -9.83 0.38
C SER A 17 24.85 -8.62 -0.46
N ALA A 18 23.62 -8.62 -0.96
CA ALA A 18 23.02 -7.45 -1.58
C ALA A 18 22.71 -6.43 -0.48
N ASP A 19 23.56 -5.42 -0.37
CA ASP A 19 23.30 -4.20 0.37
C ASP A 19 22.06 -3.55 -0.25
N ALA A 20 20.92 -3.66 0.44
CA ALA A 20 19.68 -3.07 0.00
C ALA A 20 19.76 -1.57 0.24
N THR A 21 20.29 -0.84 -0.75
CA THR A 21 20.23 0.62 -0.79
C THR A 21 18.76 1.03 -0.67
N VAL A 22 18.36 1.55 0.49
CA VAL A 22 17.05 2.17 0.68
C VAL A 22 17.05 3.44 -0.18
N GLY A 23 16.62 3.30 -1.42
CA GLY A 23 16.48 4.41 -2.35
C GLY A 23 15.54 5.46 -1.75
N VAL A 24 16.00 6.72 -1.70
CA VAL A 24 15.13 7.84 -1.34
C VAL A 24 14.04 7.90 -2.40
N ARG A 25 12.79 7.72 -1.98
CA ARG A 25 11.64 7.88 -2.88
C ARG A 25 11.35 9.38 -2.99
N GLU A 26 11.56 9.93 -4.18
CA GLU A 26 11.13 11.28 -4.54
C GLU A 26 9.59 11.36 -4.45
N GLY A 27 9.09 12.47 -3.92
CA GLY A 27 7.66 12.67 -3.71
C GLY A 27 7.33 13.71 -2.65
N SER A 28 6.04 13.85 -2.36
CA SER A 28 5.55 14.86 -1.41
C SER A 28 4.58 14.26 -0.40
N TRP A 29 4.65 14.76 0.83
CA TRP A 29 3.67 14.48 1.87
C TRP A 29 2.55 15.50 1.80
N VAL A 30 1.31 15.02 1.70
CA VAL A 30 0.10 15.85 1.68
C VAL A 30 -0.66 15.66 2.99
N ARG A 31 -1.02 16.78 3.63
CA ARG A 31 -1.85 16.79 4.84
C ARG A 31 -3.29 16.46 4.46
N ALA A 32 -3.82 15.36 4.98
CA ALA A 32 -5.18 14.90 4.72
C ALA A 32 -6.17 15.52 5.71
N CYS A 33 -6.10 15.10 6.98
CA CYS A 33 -7.01 15.55 8.04
C CYS A 33 -6.42 15.31 9.43
N PRO A 34 -6.99 15.90 10.50
CA PRO A 34 -6.72 15.48 11.87
C PRO A 34 -7.07 13.99 12.08
N ILE A 35 -6.25 13.28 12.86
CA ILE A 35 -6.47 11.86 13.13
C ILE A 35 -7.83 11.58 13.77
N ASP A 36 -8.35 12.49 14.60
CA ASP A 36 -9.63 12.30 15.29
C ASP A 36 -10.84 12.38 14.34
N ASP A 37 -10.72 13.13 13.25
CA ASP A 37 -11.79 13.29 12.25
C ASP A 37 -11.86 12.06 11.32
N LEU A 38 -10.77 11.29 11.23
CA LEU A 38 -10.73 10.05 10.47
C LEU A 38 -11.38 8.90 11.27
N ILE A 39 -12.70 8.76 11.18
CA ILE A 39 -13.45 7.74 11.90
C ILE A 39 -12.98 6.32 11.51
N VAL A 40 -12.88 5.42 12.50
CA VAL A 40 -12.49 4.02 12.25
C VAL A 40 -13.45 3.37 11.26
N GLY A 41 -12.90 2.68 10.26
CA GLY A 41 -13.65 1.95 9.23
C GLY A 41 -14.24 2.82 8.13
N ARG A 42 -14.23 4.15 8.27
CA ARG A 42 -14.68 5.08 7.22
C ARG A 42 -13.49 5.62 6.44
N GLY A 43 -13.55 5.49 5.12
CA GLY A 43 -12.55 6.08 4.24
C GLY A 43 -12.79 7.57 3.99
N VAL A 44 -11.73 8.28 3.66
CA VAL A 44 -11.76 9.66 3.16
C VAL A 44 -10.91 9.77 1.90
N ALA A 45 -11.33 10.62 0.96
CA ALA A 45 -10.54 10.91 -0.22
C ALA A 45 -9.48 11.98 0.10
N VAL A 46 -8.27 11.80 -0.42
CA VAL A 46 -7.16 12.74 -0.31
C VAL A 46 -6.73 13.13 -1.71
N LEU A 47 -6.68 14.44 -1.98
CA LEU A 47 -6.23 14.99 -3.25
C LEU A 47 -4.74 15.28 -3.17
N GLY A 48 -3.95 14.56 -3.95
CA GLY A 48 -2.52 14.77 -4.13
C GLY A 48 -2.20 15.74 -5.28
N PRO A 49 -0.90 15.92 -5.57
CA PRO A 49 -0.44 16.70 -6.72
C PRO A 49 -1.03 16.16 -8.03
N GLU A 50 -1.17 17.04 -9.02
CA GLU A 50 -1.59 16.69 -10.39
C GLU A 50 -2.94 15.95 -10.48
N GLY A 51 -3.78 16.04 -9.45
CA GLY A 51 -5.08 15.38 -9.42
C GLY A 51 -5.02 13.89 -9.08
N VAL A 52 -3.86 13.37 -8.67
CA VAL A 52 -3.74 12.01 -8.12
C VAL A 52 -4.58 11.91 -6.84
N GLN A 53 -5.32 10.82 -6.66
CA GLN A 53 -6.23 10.67 -5.53
C GLN A 53 -5.96 9.38 -4.76
N ALA A 54 -5.94 9.50 -3.44
CA ALA A 54 -5.86 8.37 -2.52
C ALA A 54 -7.15 8.23 -1.70
N ALA A 55 -7.49 6.99 -1.35
CA ALA A 55 -8.48 6.62 -0.37
C ALA A 55 -7.74 6.23 0.93
N LEU A 56 -7.92 7.04 1.98
CA LEU A 56 -7.28 6.90 3.28
C LEU A 56 -8.25 6.27 4.27
N PHE A 57 -7.79 5.27 5.02
CA PHE A 57 -8.57 4.52 6.00
C PHE A 57 -7.84 4.43 7.34
N ARG A 58 -8.62 4.41 8.42
CA ARG A 58 -8.17 4.04 9.78
C ARG A 58 -8.89 2.78 10.23
N LEU A 59 -8.16 1.73 10.57
CA LEU A 59 -8.73 0.47 11.07
C LEU A 59 -8.21 0.15 12.47
N PRO A 60 -8.93 -0.65 13.27
CA PRO A 60 -8.37 -1.18 14.52
C PRO A 60 -7.08 -1.97 14.24
N ALA A 61 -6.06 -1.77 15.06
CA ALA A 61 -4.86 -2.59 15.02
C ALA A 61 -5.04 -3.83 15.90
N ALA A 62 -4.39 -4.94 15.54
CA ALA A 62 -4.31 -6.09 16.43
C ALA A 62 -3.52 -5.73 17.71
N GLU A 63 -3.67 -6.50 18.79
CA GLU A 63 -2.92 -6.24 20.02
C GLU A 63 -1.40 -6.33 19.82
N THR A 64 -0.98 -7.21 18.91
CA THR A 64 0.42 -7.50 18.55
C THR A 64 1.05 -6.46 17.62
N ASP A 65 0.26 -5.53 17.10
CA ASP A 65 0.65 -4.63 16.03
C ASP A 65 1.53 -3.47 16.54
N ARG A 66 2.85 -3.62 16.43
CA ARG A 66 3.85 -2.65 16.97
C ARG A 66 3.83 -1.25 16.34
N GLU A 67 3.44 -1.10 15.08
CA GLU A 67 3.44 0.18 14.35
C GLU A 67 2.11 0.96 14.52
N ALA A 68 1.45 0.83 15.68
CA ALA A 68 0.09 1.31 15.84
C ALA A 68 0.08 2.82 15.92
N ALA A 69 -0.77 3.44 15.10
CA ALA A 69 -1.13 4.83 15.21
C ALA A 69 -1.86 5.09 16.55
N PRO A 70 -2.00 6.37 16.96
CA PRO A 70 -2.74 6.73 18.17
C PRO A 70 -4.11 6.04 18.25
N GLY A 71 -4.48 5.60 19.45
CA GLY A 71 -5.73 4.89 19.67
C GLY A 71 -5.74 3.43 19.20
N ARG A 72 -4.58 2.76 19.12
CA ARG A 72 -4.44 1.33 18.72
C ARG A 72 -5.08 1.08 17.35
N SER A 73 -4.75 1.93 16.39
CA SER A 73 -5.24 1.84 15.01
C SER A 73 -4.11 1.70 14.00
N ARG A 74 -4.42 1.25 12.79
CA ARG A 74 -3.53 1.25 11.63
C ARG A 74 -4.12 2.13 10.55
N LEU A 75 -3.24 2.82 9.84
CA LEU A 75 -3.62 3.69 8.72
C LEU A 75 -3.18 3.04 7.41
N TYR A 76 -4.04 3.14 6.41
CA TYR A 76 -3.79 2.61 5.07
C TYR A 76 -4.24 3.62 4.04
N ALA A 77 -3.50 3.74 2.94
CA ALA A 77 -3.91 4.55 1.80
C ALA A 77 -3.65 3.81 0.49
N ILE A 78 -4.67 3.76 -0.36
CA ILE A 78 -4.62 3.17 -1.69
C ILE A 78 -5.19 4.16 -2.73
N GLY A 79 -5.09 3.86 -4.04
CA GLY A 79 -5.72 4.66 -5.08
C GLY A 79 -7.23 4.83 -4.84
N ASN A 80 -7.76 6.04 -5.07
CA ASN A 80 -9.20 6.29 -4.87
C ASN A 80 -10.06 5.88 -6.09
N ILE A 81 -9.44 5.69 -7.26
CA ILE A 81 -10.14 5.35 -8.50
C ILE A 81 -10.32 3.84 -8.59
N ASP A 82 -11.58 3.41 -8.65
CA ASP A 82 -11.93 2.02 -8.96
C ASP A 82 -11.50 1.72 -10.41
N PRO A 83 -10.63 0.72 -10.64
CA PRO A 83 -10.12 0.41 -11.98
C PRO A 83 -11.19 -0.19 -12.92
N PHE A 84 -12.22 -0.83 -12.38
CA PHE A 84 -13.32 -1.41 -13.15
C PHE A 84 -14.36 -0.35 -13.50
N GLY A 85 -14.80 0.41 -12.50
CA GLY A 85 -15.82 1.46 -12.66
C GLY A 85 -15.29 2.79 -13.19
N ARG A 86 -13.96 2.98 -13.20
CA ARG A 86 -13.25 4.23 -13.55
C ARG A 86 -13.78 5.46 -12.81
N ALA A 87 -14.13 5.27 -11.54
CA ALA A 87 -14.74 6.31 -10.70
C ALA A 87 -13.98 6.46 -9.38
N ALA A 88 -13.85 7.70 -8.89
CA ALA A 88 -13.15 8.03 -7.66
C ALA A 88 -13.99 7.72 -6.41
N VAL A 89 -14.22 6.43 -6.13
CA VAL A 89 -15.20 5.97 -5.13
C VAL A 89 -14.64 5.00 -4.09
N LEU A 90 -13.39 4.55 -4.17
CA LEU A 90 -12.88 3.53 -3.24
C LEU A 90 -12.88 4.00 -1.78
N SER A 91 -12.66 5.28 -1.50
CA SER A 91 -12.81 5.89 -0.17
C SER A 91 -14.20 5.72 0.46
N ARG A 92 -15.23 5.44 -0.36
CA ARG A 92 -16.61 5.21 0.08
C ARG A 92 -16.93 3.71 0.23
N GLY A 93 -15.95 2.85 0.01
CA GLY A 93 -16.08 1.41 0.11
C GLY A 93 -16.28 0.93 1.54
N LEU A 94 -16.79 -0.30 1.66
CA LEU A 94 -16.97 -0.95 2.95
C LEU A 94 -15.67 -1.63 3.35
N THR A 95 -15.13 -1.26 4.50
CA THR A 95 -13.93 -1.90 5.04
C THR A 95 -14.25 -3.26 5.65
N GLY A 96 -13.28 -4.16 5.61
CA GLY A 96 -13.43 -5.53 6.11
C GLY A 96 -12.09 -6.21 6.36
N ASP A 97 -12.16 -7.52 6.53
CA ASP A 97 -11.01 -8.40 6.71
C ASP A 97 -11.21 -9.67 5.88
N ARG A 98 -10.14 -10.15 5.24
CA ARG A 98 -10.11 -11.44 4.54
C ARG A 98 -8.95 -12.27 5.07
N GLY A 99 -9.15 -12.90 6.22
CA GLY A 99 -8.16 -13.81 6.81
C GLY A 99 -6.95 -13.06 7.38
N GLY A 100 -7.18 -11.91 8.00
CA GLY A 100 -6.14 -11.02 8.54
C GLY A 100 -5.64 -9.96 7.56
N GLU A 101 -6.03 -10.03 6.29
CA GLU A 101 -5.77 -8.96 5.32
C GLU A 101 -6.85 -7.88 5.47
N PRO A 102 -6.51 -6.64 5.85
CA PRO A 102 -7.47 -5.54 5.90
C PRO A 102 -7.90 -5.19 4.47
N THR A 103 -9.20 -5.07 4.24
CA THR A 103 -9.73 -4.86 2.89
C THR A 103 -10.70 -3.69 2.79
N VAL A 104 -10.96 -3.27 1.56
CA VAL A 104 -12.10 -2.44 1.19
C VAL A 104 -12.81 -3.01 -0.04
N ALA A 105 -14.12 -3.16 0.04
CA ALA A 105 -14.95 -3.53 -1.10
C ALA A 105 -15.37 -2.28 -1.88
N SER A 106 -15.16 -2.28 -3.20
CA SER A 106 -15.61 -1.20 -4.07
C SER A 106 -17.13 -0.98 -3.92
N PRO A 107 -17.62 0.28 -3.83
CA PRO A 107 -19.05 0.56 -3.83
C PRO A 107 -19.79 0.05 -5.07
N LEU A 108 -19.12 0.05 -6.23
CA LEU A 108 -19.74 -0.21 -7.53
C LEU A 108 -19.85 -1.71 -7.82
N GLY A 109 -18.72 -2.38 -8.05
CA GLY A 109 -18.68 -3.78 -8.47
C GLY A 109 -18.40 -4.78 -7.35
N LYS A 110 -18.24 -4.31 -6.10
CA LYS A 110 -17.95 -5.12 -4.90
C LYS A 110 -16.62 -5.87 -4.91
N GLN A 111 -15.74 -5.60 -5.88
CA GLN A 111 -14.39 -6.14 -5.86
C GLN A 111 -13.67 -5.72 -4.59
N ILE A 112 -12.94 -6.66 -3.99
CA ILE A 112 -12.27 -6.49 -2.71
C ILE A 112 -10.80 -6.15 -2.96
N PHE A 113 -10.36 -5.02 -2.43
CA PHE A 113 -8.98 -4.57 -2.52
C PHE A 113 -8.29 -4.70 -1.16
N ALA A 114 -7.08 -5.26 -1.15
CA ALA A 114 -6.20 -5.31 0.00
C ALA A 114 -5.69 -3.91 0.33
N LEU A 115 -5.86 -3.46 1.57
CA LEU A 115 -5.45 -2.12 2.00
C LEU A 115 -3.94 -2.01 2.23
N ARG A 116 -3.23 -3.13 2.46
CA ARG A 116 -1.76 -3.10 2.62
C ARG A 116 -1.05 -2.86 1.31
N THR A 117 -1.55 -3.43 0.22
CA THR A 117 -0.83 -3.49 -1.07
C THR A 117 -1.57 -2.78 -2.21
N GLY A 118 -2.90 -2.67 -2.13
CA GLY A 118 -3.76 -2.22 -3.23
C GLY A 118 -4.16 -3.33 -4.22
N ALA A 119 -3.74 -4.58 -4.00
CA ALA A 119 -4.09 -5.69 -4.87
C ALA A 119 -5.59 -6.01 -4.81
N CYS A 120 -6.19 -6.30 -5.97
CA CYS A 120 -7.54 -6.85 -6.01
C CYS A 120 -7.49 -8.34 -5.65
N LEU A 121 -8.27 -8.74 -4.65
CA LEU A 121 -8.32 -10.11 -4.13
C LEU A 121 -9.32 -11.00 -4.88
N ASP A 122 -10.01 -10.43 -5.87
CA ASP A 122 -10.95 -11.16 -6.75
C ASP A 122 -10.40 -11.30 -8.17
N ASP A 123 -9.36 -10.53 -8.52
CA ASP A 123 -8.64 -10.58 -9.80
C ASP A 123 -7.19 -10.15 -9.58
N GLU A 124 -6.27 -11.12 -9.54
CA GLU A 124 -4.84 -10.90 -9.25
C GLU A 124 -4.12 -10.04 -10.30
N THR A 125 -4.72 -9.85 -11.48
CA THR A 125 -4.15 -9.01 -12.54
C THR A 125 -4.43 -7.52 -12.33
N VAL A 126 -5.29 -7.18 -11.37
CA VAL A 126 -5.73 -5.82 -11.09
C VAL A 126 -5.21 -5.34 -9.74
N SER A 127 -4.70 -4.12 -9.71
CA SER A 127 -4.32 -3.44 -8.48
C SER A 127 -4.52 -1.94 -8.60
N VAL A 128 -4.57 -1.27 -7.45
CA VAL A 128 -4.47 0.18 -7.32
C VAL A 128 -3.16 0.53 -6.61
N PRO A 129 -2.61 1.73 -6.78
CA PRO A 129 -1.41 2.14 -6.05
C PRO A 129 -1.66 2.11 -4.54
N SER A 130 -0.61 1.81 -3.76
CA SER A 130 -0.58 2.00 -2.31
C SER A 130 0.35 3.15 -1.94
N TYR A 131 0.01 3.87 -0.88
CA TYR A 131 0.69 5.08 -0.47
C TYR A 131 1.17 4.98 0.98
N GLY A 132 2.32 5.59 1.25
CA GLY A 132 2.82 5.72 2.61
C GLY A 132 1.92 6.65 3.43
N VAL A 133 1.67 6.31 4.68
CA VAL A 133 0.86 7.14 5.59
C VAL A 133 1.63 7.36 6.88
N ARG A 134 1.56 8.58 7.42
CA ARG A 134 2.13 8.90 8.74
C ARG A 134 1.22 9.85 9.51
N VAL A 135 1.50 10.00 10.80
CA VAL A 135 0.86 11.01 11.65
C VAL A 135 1.93 11.97 12.16
N VAL A 136 1.77 13.26 11.88
CA VAL A 136 2.66 14.34 12.35
C VAL A 136 1.80 15.39 13.04
N ASN A 137 2.11 15.71 14.30
CA ASN A 137 1.34 16.71 15.09
C ASN A 137 -0.18 16.45 15.05
N ARG A 138 -0.58 15.18 15.16
CA ARG A 138 -1.97 14.68 15.07
C ARG A 138 -2.66 14.88 13.71
N ILE A 139 -1.93 15.27 12.68
CA ILE A 139 -2.41 15.33 11.30
C ILE A 139 -1.96 14.08 10.57
N VAL A 140 -2.88 13.43 9.87
CA VAL A 140 -2.57 12.32 8.97
C VAL A 140 -2.04 12.90 7.66
N GLU A 141 -0.89 12.39 7.23
CA GLU A 141 -0.26 12.75 5.97
C GLU A 141 -0.12 11.52 5.07
N VAL A 142 -0.37 11.71 3.78
CA VAL A 142 -0.23 10.67 2.74
C VAL A 142 0.91 11.06 1.81
N PHE A 143 1.82 10.12 1.56
CA PHE A 143 2.95 10.30 0.65
C PHE A 143 2.52 9.97 -0.78
N PHE A 144 2.68 10.94 -1.68
CA PHE A 144 2.52 10.76 -3.12
C PHE A 144 3.92 10.73 -3.76
N PRO A 145 4.32 9.63 -4.42
CA PRO A 145 5.57 9.61 -5.18
C PRO A 145 5.50 10.62 -6.34
N ALA A 146 6.67 11.18 -6.69
CA ALA A 146 6.82 12.08 -7.84
C ALA A 146 6.75 11.33 -9.17
#